data_AF-A0A376CN32-F1
#
_entry.id   AF-A0A376CN32-F1
#
_cell.length_a   1.000
_cell.length_b   1.000
_cell.length_c   1.000
_cell.angle_alpha   90.00
_cell.angle_beta   90.00
_cell.angle_gamma   90.00
#
_symmetry.space_group_name_H-M   'P 1'
#
loop_
_entity.id
_entity.type
_entity.pdbx_description
1 polymer ?
#
loop_
_entity_poly.entity_id
_entity_poly.type
_entity_poly.pdbx_seq_one_letter_code
_entity_poly.pdbx_strand_id
1 'polypeptide(L)' 'MRVASSATKHGISEEDGVHAASFPIWVEPLDDDSLQWRELRLGFDTHARLLETVVVVASDGDE' A
#
# COMPACT_ATOMS: atom_id res chain seq x y z
N MET A 1 2.31 8.93 -3.24
CA MET A 1 2.20 7.52 -3.68
C MET A 1 3.06 7.26 -4.90
N ARG A 2 4.17 6.55 -4.71
CA ARG A 2 5.07 6.08 -5.77
C ARG A 2 5.06 4.55 -5.81
N VAL A 3 4.90 3.97 -6.99
CA VAL A 3 4.82 2.51 -7.12
C VAL A 3 6.18 1.92 -7.41
N ALA A 4 6.68 1.06 -6.51
CA ALA A 4 7.88 0.28 -6.75
C ALA A 4 7.64 -0.76 -7.84
N SER A 5 8.63 -1.02 -8.69
CA SER A 5 8.52 -2.03 -9.77
C SER A 5 8.23 -3.45 -9.26
N SER A 6 8.47 -3.73 -7.98
CA SER A 6 8.10 -4.99 -7.35
C SER A 6 6.60 -5.16 -7.11
N ALA A 7 5.84 -4.08 -6.99
CA ALA A 7 4.41 -4.13 -6.68
C ALA A 7 3.58 -4.79 -7.80
N THR A 8 4.06 -4.76 -9.04
CA THR A 8 3.36 -5.32 -10.21
C THR A 8 3.76 -6.78 -10.52
N LYS A 9 4.72 -7.36 -9.77
CA LYS A 9 5.24 -8.72 -10.02
C LYS A 9 4.19 -9.83 -9.91
N HIS A 10 3.08 -9.55 -9.23
CA HIS A 10 1.98 -10.51 -9.02
C HIS A 10 0.82 -10.35 -10.02
N GLY A 11 1.04 -9.62 -11.12
CA GLY A 11 0.02 -9.40 -12.15
C GLY A 11 -1.08 -8.42 -11.70
N ILE A 12 -0.80 -7.61 -10.69
CA ILE A 12 -1.64 -6.50 -10.25
C ILE A 12 -1.18 -5.24 -10.97
N SER A 13 -2.14 -4.49 -11.52
CA SER A 13 -1.84 -3.21 -12.17
C SER A 13 -1.45 -2.17 -11.11
N GLU A 14 -0.70 -1.13 -11.51
CA GLU A 14 -0.38 -0.04 -10.59
C GLU A 14 -1.66 0.64 -10.08
N GLU A 15 -2.65 0.81 -10.95
CA GLU A 15 -3.96 1.38 -10.60
C GLU A 15 -4.68 0.59 -9.51
N ASP A 16 -4.76 -0.73 -9.66
CA ASP A 16 -5.41 -1.61 -8.67
C ASP A 16 -4.69 -1.57 -7.33
N GLY A 17 -3.36 -1.64 -7.35
CA GLY A 17 -2.53 -1.58 -6.14
C GLY A 17 -2.67 -0.25 -5.41
N VAL A 18 -2.62 0.86 -6.15
CA VAL A 18 -2.79 2.22 -5.61
C VAL A 18 -4.21 2.40 -5.05
N HIS A 19 -5.24 1.92 -5.75
CA HIS A 19 -6.62 2.00 -5.27
C HIS A 19 -6.79 1.27 -3.92
N ALA A 20 -6.35 0.01 -3.85
CA ALA A 20 -6.42 -0.77 -2.62
C ALA A 20 -5.63 -0.12 -1.47
N ALA A 21 -4.45 0.42 -1.74
CA ALA A 21 -3.60 1.07 -0.74
C ALA A 21 -4.14 2.44 -0.27
N SER A 22 -4.90 3.14 -1.12
CA SER A 22 -5.47 4.46 -0.83
C SER A 22 -6.80 4.39 -0.07
N PHE A 23 -7.54 3.28 -0.22
CA PHE A 23 -8.81 3.02 0.46
C PHE A 23 -8.75 1.75 1.31
N PRO A 24 -7.84 1.69 2.31
CA PRO A 24 -7.69 0.51 3.14
C PRO A 24 -8.89 0.32 4.05
N ILE A 25 -9.32 -0.93 4.20
CA ILE A 25 -10.24 -1.36 5.25
C ILE A 25 -9.52 -1.74 6.54
N TRP A 26 -8.19 -1.98 6.46
CA TRP A 26 -7.32 -2.26 7.60
C TRP A 26 -5.93 -1.70 7.34
N VAL A 27 -5.31 -1.12 8.37
CA VAL A 27 -3.94 -0.60 8.36
C VAL A 27 -3.23 -1.09 9.63
N GLU A 28 -2.10 -1.77 9.46
CA GLU A 28 -1.23 -2.22 10.54
C GLU A 28 0.19 -1.65 10.37
N PRO A 29 0.74 -0.91 11.35
CA PRO A 29 2.14 -0.52 11.31
C PRO A 29 3.05 -1.74 11.46
N LEU A 30 4.06 -1.86 10.59
CA LEU A 30 5.03 -2.96 10.62
C LEU A 30 6.35 -2.59 11.31
N ASP A 31 6.59 -1.29 11.50
CA ASP A 31 7.80 -0.74 12.09
C ASP A 31 7.45 0.33 13.14
N ASP A 32 8.39 0.58 14.07
CA ASP A 32 8.27 1.62 15.10
C ASP A 32 9.10 2.90 14.77
N ASP A 33 9.57 3.06 13.53
CA ASP A 33 10.42 4.19 13.10
C ASP A 33 9.60 5.48 12.87
N SER A 34 10.03 6.58 13.48
CA SER A 34 9.33 7.87 13.45
C SER A 34 9.57 8.72 12.19
N LEU A 35 10.61 8.45 11.39
CA LEU A 35 10.92 9.21 10.18
C LEU A 35 10.28 8.60 8.94
N GLN A 36 10.24 7.27 8.88
CA GLN A 36 9.61 6.49 7.83
C GLN A 36 9.28 5.09 8.35
N TRP A 37 8.06 4.62 8.15
CA TRP A 37 7.63 3.28 8.54
C TRP A 37 6.92 2.56 7.40
N ARG A 38 6.81 1.24 7.50
CA ARG A 38 5.96 0.45 6.61
C ARG A 38 4.61 0.21 7.26
N GLU A 39 3.58 0.22 6.44
CA GLU A 39 2.23 -0.18 6.79
C GLU A 39 1.81 -1.37 5.94
N LEU A 40 1.24 -2.39 6.58
CA LEU A 40 0.44 -3.39 5.89
C LEU A 40 -0.97 -2.83 5.74
N ARG A 41 -1.40 -2.65 4.49
CA ARG A 41 -2.74 -2.15 4.16
C ARG A 41 -3.53 -3.25 3.44
N LEU A 42 -4.70 -3.57 3.96
CA LEU A 42 -5.68 -4.41 3.28
C LEU A 42 -6.75 -3.52 2.65
N GLY A 43 -6.99 -3.66 1.35
CA GLY A 43 -7.99 -2.88 0.64
C GLY A 43 -8.50 -3.61 -0.59
N PHE A 44 -9.69 -3.24 -1.06
CA PHE A 44 -10.21 -3.75 -2.32
C PHE A 44 -9.63 -2.97 -3.48
N ASP A 45 -9.31 -3.65 -4.58
CA ASP A 45 -8.99 -2.99 -5.84
C ASP A 45 -10.25 -2.61 -6.63
N THR A 46 -10.05 -2.12 -7.87
CA THR A 46 -11.15 -1.69 -8.75
C THR A 46 -12.03 -2.85 -9.25
N HIS A 47 -11.62 -4.10 -8.99
CA HIS A 47 -12.29 -5.33 -9.40
C HIS A 47 -12.87 -6.11 -8.19
N ALA A 48 -12.95 -5.48 -7.02
CA ALA A 48 -13.40 -6.09 -5.77
C ALA A 48 -12.57 -7.30 -5.32
N ARG A 49 -11.29 -7.38 -5.71
CA ARG A 49 -10.32 -8.33 -5.13
C ARG A 49 -9.71 -7.69 -3.90
N LEU A 50 -9.66 -8.42 -2.79
CA LEU A 50 -8.94 -7.97 -1.60
C LEU A 50 -7.44 -8.11 -1.85
N LEU A 51 -6.70 -7.00 -1.75
CA LEU A 51 -5.26 -6.96 -1.86
C LEU A 51 -4.62 -6.67 -0.51
N GLU A 52 -3.54 -7.38 -0.23
CA GLU A 52 -2.59 -7.03 0.83
C GLU A 52 -1.44 -6.26 0.18
N THR A 53 -1.21 -5.03 0.65
CA THR A 53 -0.18 -4.13 0.12
C THR A 53 0.73 -3.66 1.26
N VAL A 54 1.99 -3.39 0.93
CA VAL A 54 2.93 -2.74 1.84
C VAL A 54 3.18 -1.33 1.33
N VAL A 55 2.85 -0.32 2.12
CA VAL A 55 3.09 1.08 1.82
C VAL A 55 4.20 1.59 2.73
N VAL A 56 5.16 2.31 2.16
CA VAL A 56 6.18 3.01 2.94
C VAL A 56 5.70 4.44 3.12
N VAL A 57 5.50 4.86 4.36
CA VAL A 57 4.98 6.19 4.71
C VAL A 57 6.11 7.00 5.32
N ALA A 58 6.38 8.16 4.74
CA ALA A 58 7.30 9.13 5.33
C ALA A 58 6.58 10.01 6.36
N SER A 59 7.34 10.57 7.30
CA SER A 59 6.82 11.47 8.34
C SER A 59 6.13 12.73 7.82
N ASP A 60 6.39 13.13 6.56
CA ASP A 60 5.69 14.22 5.87
C ASP A 60 4.40 13.79 5.15
N GLY A 61 4.06 12.50 5.23
CA GLY A 61 2.89 11.89 4.60
C GLY A 61 3.11 11.48 3.13
N ASP A 62 4.33 11.55 2.60
CA ASP A 62 4.61 10.96 1.29
C ASP A 62 4.55 9.43 1.35
N GLU A 63 4.03 8.86 0.26
CA GLU A 63 3.77 7.41 0.08
C GLU A 63 4.30 6.96 -1.28
#